data_AF-S7N7S1-F1
#
_entry.id   AF-S7N7S1-F1
#
_cell.length_a   1.000
_cell.length_b   1.000
_cell.length_c   1.000
_cell.angle_alpha   90.00
_cell.angle_beta   90.00
_cell.angle_gamma   90.00
#
_symmetry.space_group_name_H-M   'P 1'
#
loop_
_entity.id
_entity.type
_entity.pdbx_description
1 polymer ?
#
loop_
_entity_poly.entity_id
_entity_poly.type
_entity_poly.pdbx_seq_one_letter_code
_entity_poly.pdbx_strand_id
1 'polypeptide(L)'
;MLPTPPLVTGWLGVCHHLLLAFSLVVAVYLKDSWWATEDVLRTSDPAREGLVKVQSFGERIVLFVLNVVIFGRLERNLDDDAMFFLPHSGKEEAKILWRDGAAVGFYTTKAKGSLCGDGTGTCYLLPVLDTVFVRRRHRGQGLGVAMLRDFCETFPDDEALGVSWPISPAMYQVCRKFLLAHPEERARLWEVEPPGAWGQRGSIWLKVQLQQAGLPAPESA
;
A
#
# COMPACT_ATOMS: atom_id res chain seq x y z
N MET A 1 -47.36 -51.85 -21.33
CA MET A 1 -46.97 -51.02 -20.17
C MET A 1 -45.46 -50.89 -20.18
N LEU A 2 -44.95 -49.78 -20.70
CA LEU A 2 -43.51 -49.47 -20.74
C LEU A 2 -43.12 -48.73 -19.44
N PRO A 3 -41.94 -48.98 -18.87
CA PRO A 3 -41.48 -48.25 -17.71
C PRO A 3 -41.02 -46.83 -18.12
N THR A 4 -41.36 -45.86 -17.29
CA THR A 4 -40.88 -44.48 -17.37
C THR A 4 -39.38 -44.40 -17.05
N PRO A 5 -38.60 -43.53 -17.71
CA PRO A 5 -37.20 -43.30 -17.36
C PRO A 5 -37.10 -42.44 -16.08
N PRO A 6 -36.01 -42.55 -15.29
CA PRO A 6 -35.80 -41.68 -14.15
C PRO A 6 -35.45 -40.27 -14.62
N LEU A 7 -36.08 -39.28 -13.99
CA LEU A 7 -35.74 -37.87 -14.13
C LEU A 7 -34.31 -37.65 -13.61
N VAL A 8 -33.40 -37.24 -14.50
CA VAL A 8 -32.09 -36.72 -14.14
C VAL A 8 -32.27 -35.34 -13.51
N THR A 9 -32.58 -35.29 -12.21
CA THR A 9 -32.47 -34.07 -11.42
C THR A 9 -31.02 -33.92 -10.97
N GLY A 10 -30.18 -33.35 -11.83
CA GLY A 10 -28.74 -33.32 -11.57
C GLY A 10 -27.94 -32.27 -12.30
N TRP A 11 -28.49 -31.10 -12.64
CA TRP A 11 -27.71 -30.00 -13.27
C TRP A 11 -28.18 -28.58 -12.89
N LEU A 12 -28.69 -28.38 -11.68
CA LEU A 12 -29.02 -27.02 -11.17
C LEU A 12 -28.14 -26.57 -9.98
N GLY A 13 -27.16 -27.38 -9.57
CA GLY A 13 -26.40 -27.15 -8.33
C GLY A 13 -25.00 -26.53 -8.47
N VAL A 14 -24.49 -26.26 -9.69
CA VAL A 14 -23.07 -25.86 -9.86
C VAL A 14 -22.88 -24.41 -10.30
N CYS A 15 -23.90 -23.75 -10.85
CA CYS A 15 -23.77 -22.35 -11.30
C CYS A 15 -24.06 -21.29 -10.23
N HIS A 16 -24.55 -21.66 -9.05
CA HIS A 16 -24.91 -20.67 -8.02
C HIS A 16 -23.74 -20.25 -7.10
N HIS A 17 -22.59 -20.94 -7.19
CA HIS A 17 -21.38 -20.61 -6.44
C HIS A 17 -20.28 -19.93 -7.28
N LEU A 18 -20.50 -19.71 -8.58
CA LEU A 18 -19.56 -18.99 -9.46
C LEU A 18 -20.01 -17.53 -9.77
N LEU A 19 -20.90 -16.98 -8.94
CA LEU A 19 -21.38 -15.61 -9.03
C LEU A 19 -21.10 -14.81 -7.75
N LEU A 20 -20.02 -15.14 -7.03
CA LEU A 20 -19.35 -14.13 -6.20
C LEU A 20 -18.61 -13.20 -7.17
N ALA A 21 -19.38 -12.26 -7.71
CA ALA A 21 -18.98 -11.34 -8.75
C ALA A 21 -17.65 -10.67 -8.42
N PHE A 22 -16.64 -10.93 -9.26
CA PHE A 22 -15.51 -10.03 -9.45
C PHE A 22 -16.09 -8.67 -9.86
N SER A 23 -16.28 -7.78 -8.88
CA SER A 23 -16.81 -6.44 -9.13
C SER A 23 -15.72 -5.61 -9.79
N LEU A 24 -15.70 -5.62 -11.13
CA LEU A 24 -14.75 -4.84 -11.92
C LEU A 24 -15.18 -3.37 -11.92
N VAL A 25 -14.40 -2.50 -11.29
CA VAL A 25 -14.61 -1.04 -11.36
C VAL A 25 -13.94 -0.51 -12.62
N VAL A 26 -14.76 -0.13 -13.60
CA VAL A 26 -14.27 0.39 -14.90
C VAL A 26 -14.29 1.92 -14.98
N ALA A 27 -15.12 2.59 -14.17
CA ALA A 27 -15.28 4.04 -14.19
C ALA A 27 -15.67 4.59 -12.81
N VAL A 28 -15.42 5.89 -12.61
CA VAL A 28 -15.86 6.67 -11.45
C VAL A 28 -16.66 7.88 -11.92
N TYR A 29 -17.71 8.24 -11.18
CA TYR A 29 -18.52 9.41 -11.47
C TYR A 29 -17.94 10.64 -10.77
N LEU A 30 -17.46 11.62 -11.53
CA LEU A 30 -16.79 12.83 -11.03
C LEU A 30 -17.27 14.04 -11.83
N LYS A 31 -17.70 15.10 -11.12
CA LYS A 31 -18.13 16.38 -11.70
C LYS A 31 -19.13 16.19 -12.85
N ASP A 32 -20.23 15.50 -12.55
CA ASP A 32 -21.34 15.26 -13.48
C ASP A 32 -20.98 14.48 -14.75
N SER A 33 -19.93 13.65 -14.68
CA SER A 33 -19.48 12.83 -15.81
C SER A 33 -18.88 11.51 -15.36
N TRP A 34 -18.97 10.50 -16.21
CA TRP A 34 -18.30 9.21 -16.02
C TRP A 34 -16.88 9.28 -16.59
N TRP A 35 -15.90 8.89 -15.78
CA TRP A 35 -14.49 8.84 -16.16
C TRP A 35 -13.97 7.42 -16.05
N ALA A 36 -13.28 6.93 -17.07
CA ALA A 36 -12.56 5.67 -16.94
C ALA A 36 -11.50 5.79 -15.84
N THR A 37 -11.28 4.71 -15.09
CA THR A 37 -10.31 4.74 -13.98
C THR A 37 -8.91 5.13 -14.45
N GLU A 38 -8.48 4.70 -15.64
CA GLU A 38 -7.19 5.10 -16.22
C GLU A 38 -7.11 6.59 -16.58
N ASP A 39 -8.22 7.21 -16.99
CA ASP A 39 -8.25 8.63 -17.36
C ASP A 39 -8.11 9.53 -16.12
N VAL A 40 -8.72 9.12 -15.00
CA VAL A 40 -8.56 9.83 -13.71
C VAL A 40 -7.11 9.79 -13.22
N LEU A 41 -6.37 8.73 -13.55
CA LEU A 41 -4.96 8.59 -13.17
C LEU A 41 -4.00 9.35 -14.09
N ARG A 42 -4.49 10.04 -15.11
CA ARG A 42 -3.66 10.87 -15.99
C ARG A 42 -3.75 12.33 -15.59
N THR A 43 -2.65 13.03 -15.81
CA THR A 43 -2.61 14.49 -15.76
C THR A 43 -2.57 15.08 -17.17
N SER A 44 -2.95 16.34 -17.31
CA SER A 44 -2.85 17.09 -18.55
C SER A 44 -1.40 17.43 -18.92
N ASP A 45 -0.47 17.34 -17.96
CA ASP A 45 0.96 17.56 -18.19
C ASP A 45 1.66 16.21 -18.50
N PRO A 46 1.97 15.92 -19.78
CA PRO A 46 2.61 14.67 -20.15
C PRO A 46 4.06 14.56 -19.65
N ALA A 47 4.69 15.68 -19.25
CA ALA A 47 6.04 15.69 -18.71
C ALA A 47 6.07 15.43 -17.19
N ARG A 48 4.90 15.25 -16.55
CA ARG A 48 4.81 15.02 -15.12
C ARG A 48 5.43 13.67 -14.74
N GLU A 49 6.46 13.74 -13.90
CA GLU A 49 7.35 12.64 -13.55
C GLU A 49 7.73 12.64 -12.07
N GLY A 50 8.14 11.47 -11.58
CA GLY A 50 8.72 11.33 -10.25
C GLY A 50 7.73 11.41 -9.09
N LEU A 51 8.25 11.48 -7.86
CA LEU A 51 7.46 11.56 -6.65
C LEU A 51 7.06 13.01 -6.37
N VAL A 52 5.75 13.27 -6.35
CA VAL A 52 5.21 14.61 -6.17
C VAL A 52 4.28 14.62 -4.96
N LYS A 53 4.50 15.58 -4.04
CA LYS A 53 3.66 15.78 -2.86
C LYS A 53 2.25 16.16 -3.28
N VAL A 54 1.25 15.53 -2.66
CA VAL A 54 -0.16 15.82 -2.88
C VAL A 54 -0.51 17.17 -2.24
N GLN A 55 -0.95 18.13 -3.06
CA GLN A 55 -1.26 19.50 -2.64
C GLN A 55 -2.66 19.97 -3.08
N SER A 56 -3.24 19.32 -4.09
CA SER A 56 -4.52 19.69 -4.68
C SER A 56 -5.63 18.68 -4.39
N PHE A 57 -6.88 19.14 -4.47
CA PHE A 57 -8.04 18.25 -4.40
C PHE A 57 -8.04 17.20 -5.53
N GLY A 58 -7.61 17.59 -6.74
CA GLY A 58 -7.48 16.66 -7.86
C GLY A 58 -6.51 15.51 -7.56
N GLU A 59 -5.35 15.81 -6.99
CA GLU A 59 -4.40 14.76 -6.57
C GLU A 59 -4.94 13.90 -5.43
N ARG A 60 -5.77 14.45 -4.54
CA ARG A 60 -6.48 13.64 -3.53
C ARG A 60 -7.47 12.66 -4.17
N ILE A 61 -8.14 13.04 -5.26
CA ILE A 61 -8.96 12.11 -6.05
C ILE A 61 -8.08 11.03 -6.67
N VAL A 62 -6.95 11.39 -7.29
CA VAL A 62 -6.00 10.41 -7.88
C VAL A 62 -5.51 9.42 -6.81
N LEU A 63 -5.10 9.92 -5.64
CA LEU A 63 -4.67 9.10 -4.50
C LEU A 63 -5.79 8.15 -4.05
N PHE A 64 -7.03 8.65 -3.95
CA PHE A 64 -8.19 7.85 -3.60
C PHE A 64 -8.45 6.74 -4.63
N VAL A 65 -8.39 7.05 -5.92
CA VAL A 65 -8.57 6.05 -6.99
C VAL A 65 -7.45 5.01 -6.94
N LEU A 66 -6.18 5.41 -6.77
CA LEU A 66 -5.08 4.46 -6.62
C LEU A 66 -5.28 3.53 -5.41
N ASN A 67 -5.70 4.07 -4.27
CA ASN A 67 -5.81 3.30 -3.03
C ASN A 67 -7.06 2.41 -3.00
N VAL A 68 -8.24 3.02 -3.16
CA VAL A 68 -9.52 2.33 -2.91
C VAL A 68 -9.95 1.53 -4.13
N VAL A 69 -9.73 2.05 -5.34
CA VAL A 69 -10.19 1.42 -6.58
C VAL A 69 -9.12 0.48 -7.13
N ILE A 70 -7.96 1.02 -7.51
CA ILE A 70 -6.92 0.22 -8.17
C ILE A 70 -6.35 -0.82 -7.21
N PHE A 71 -5.80 -0.40 -6.07
CA PHE A 71 -5.32 -1.35 -5.07
C PHE A 71 -6.48 -2.14 -4.50
N GLY A 72 -7.43 -1.49 -3.81
CA GLY A 72 -8.45 -2.18 -3.00
C GLY A 72 -9.41 -3.11 -3.75
N ARG A 73 -9.67 -2.88 -5.05
CA ARG A 73 -10.63 -3.67 -5.85
C ARG A 73 -10.00 -4.40 -7.04
N LEU A 74 -9.09 -3.76 -7.78
CA LEU A 74 -8.60 -4.30 -9.05
C LEU A 74 -7.31 -5.12 -8.93
N GLU A 75 -6.40 -4.72 -8.06
CA GLU A 75 -5.05 -5.30 -7.95
C GLU A 75 -4.77 -6.02 -6.63
N ARG A 76 -5.68 -5.98 -5.65
CA ARG A 76 -5.57 -6.74 -4.40
C ARG A 76 -5.74 -8.23 -4.67
N ASN A 77 -4.94 -9.05 -4.00
CA ASN A 77 -5.22 -10.49 -3.93
C ASN A 77 -6.25 -10.71 -2.82
N LEU A 78 -7.37 -11.36 -3.15
CA LEU A 78 -8.47 -11.54 -2.19
C LEU A 78 -8.13 -12.52 -1.06
N ASP A 79 -7.10 -13.35 -1.24
CA ASP A 79 -6.59 -14.28 -0.21
C ASP A 79 -5.66 -13.60 0.81
N ASP A 80 -5.35 -12.31 0.62
CA ASP A 80 -4.52 -11.50 1.53
C ASP A 80 -5.44 -10.61 2.40
N ASP A 81 -6.11 -11.26 3.36
CA ASP A 81 -7.10 -10.64 4.27
C ASP A 81 -6.48 -9.57 5.19
N ALA A 82 -5.15 -9.48 5.27
CA ALA A 82 -4.45 -8.63 6.22
C ALA A 82 -4.23 -7.17 5.75
N MET A 83 -4.48 -6.85 4.48
CA MET A 83 -4.00 -5.59 3.88
C MET A 83 -5.12 -4.83 3.15
N PHE A 84 -6.05 -4.22 3.89
CA PHE A 84 -6.98 -3.23 3.36
C PHE A 84 -6.56 -1.83 3.79
N PHE A 85 -6.13 -1.00 2.84
CA PHE A 85 -5.86 0.40 3.12
C PHE A 85 -7.18 1.18 3.18
N LEU A 86 -7.46 1.78 4.33
CA LEU A 86 -8.56 2.71 4.49
C LEU A 86 -8.30 3.98 3.66
N PRO A 87 -9.35 4.74 3.31
CA PRO A 87 -9.17 6.08 2.76
C PRO A 87 -8.32 6.94 3.71
N HIS A 88 -7.19 7.45 3.21
CA HIS A 88 -6.29 8.30 3.98
C HIS A 88 -7.02 9.58 4.43
N SER A 89 -6.80 9.97 5.69
CA SER A 89 -7.35 11.24 6.16
C SER A 89 -6.78 12.40 5.34
N GLY A 90 -7.53 13.50 5.20
CA GLY A 90 -7.02 14.71 4.53
C GLY A 90 -5.78 15.32 5.20
N LYS A 91 -5.49 14.90 6.45
CA LYS A 91 -4.35 15.34 7.26
C LYS A 91 -3.08 14.52 7.02
N GLU A 92 -3.19 13.35 6.39
CA GLU A 92 -2.04 12.52 6.07
C GLU A 92 -1.29 13.06 4.86
N GLU A 93 0.03 13.16 5.01
CA GLU A 93 0.90 13.51 3.90
C GLU A 93 1.04 12.32 2.95
N ALA A 94 1.07 12.61 1.66
CA ALA A 94 1.19 11.62 0.61
C ALA A 94 2.02 12.16 -0.54
N LYS A 95 2.72 11.27 -1.24
CA LYS A 95 3.32 11.54 -2.54
C LYS A 95 2.79 10.55 -3.58
N ILE A 96 2.46 11.05 -4.77
CA ILE A 96 2.09 10.24 -5.91
C ILE A 96 3.32 10.09 -6.79
N LEU A 97 3.61 8.87 -7.23
CA LEU A 97 4.62 8.60 -8.24
C LEU A 97 3.98 8.71 -9.63
N TRP A 98 4.51 9.64 -10.42
CA TRP A 98 4.11 9.87 -11.80
C TRP A 98 5.13 9.28 -12.77
N ARG A 99 4.64 8.76 -13.89
CA ARG A 99 5.41 8.35 -15.07
C ARG A 99 4.62 8.60 -16.34
N ASP A 100 5.21 9.31 -17.28
CA ASP A 100 4.66 9.71 -18.57
C ASP A 100 3.27 10.37 -18.40
N GLY A 101 3.14 11.24 -17.41
CA GLY A 101 1.88 11.91 -17.06
C GLY A 101 0.83 10.99 -16.41
N ALA A 102 1.14 9.74 -16.07
CA ALA A 102 0.24 8.80 -15.42
C ALA A 102 0.68 8.50 -13.97
N ALA A 103 -0.27 8.43 -13.05
CA ALA A 103 -0.04 8.03 -11.68
C ALA A 103 0.13 6.51 -11.60
N VAL A 104 1.31 6.06 -11.17
CA VAL A 104 1.72 4.64 -11.19
C VAL A 104 1.91 4.04 -9.80
N GLY A 105 1.83 4.85 -8.76
CA GLY A 105 1.94 4.44 -7.38
C GLY A 105 1.84 5.63 -6.44
N PHE A 106 1.88 5.35 -5.14
CA PHE A 106 1.91 6.39 -4.12
C PHE A 106 2.55 5.83 -2.84
N TYR A 107 2.90 6.74 -1.94
CA TYR A 107 3.04 6.39 -0.54
C TYR A 107 2.43 7.46 0.35
N THR A 108 2.10 7.09 1.59
CA THR A 108 1.61 7.99 2.64
C THR A 108 2.49 7.91 3.88
N THR A 109 2.46 8.97 4.67
CA THR A 109 3.25 9.06 5.90
C THR A 109 2.42 9.58 7.06
N LYS A 110 2.68 9.03 8.25
CA LYS A 110 2.25 9.61 9.52
C LYS A 110 3.36 10.51 10.03
N ALA A 111 3.04 11.79 10.23
CA ALA A 111 4.02 12.74 10.75
C ALA A 111 4.25 12.48 12.25
N LYS A 112 5.48 12.68 12.71
CA LYS A 112 5.79 12.76 14.14
C LYS A 112 4.91 13.83 14.80
N GLY A 113 4.28 13.48 15.92
CA GLY A 113 3.33 14.34 16.62
C GLY A 113 1.89 14.30 16.08
N SER A 114 1.62 13.63 14.95
CA SER A 114 0.25 13.41 14.48
C SER A 114 -0.47 12.36 15.32
N LEU A 115 -1.79 12.48 15.46
CA LEU A 115 -2.60 11.58 16.28
C LEU A 115 -2.62 10.15 15.72
N CYS A 116 -2.47 9.18 16.61
CA CYS A 116 -2.65 7.75 16.34
C CYS A 116 -4.14 7.41 16.38
N GLY A 117 -4.77 7.34 15.21
CA GLY A 117 -6.17 6.93 15.06
C GLY A 117 -7.16 7.76 15.88
N ASP A 118 -8.39 7.28 15.94
CA ASP A 118 -9.59 8.09 16.18
C ASP A 118 -9.97 8.24 17.66
N GLY A 119 -9.07 8.00 18.63
CA GLY A 119 -9.50 8.04 20.03
C GLY A 119 -8.50 7.72 21.14
N THR A 120 -7.24 7.41 20.82
CA THR A 120 -6.26 7.06 21.86
C THR A 120 -5.67 8.27 22.59
N GLY A 121 -5.79 9.47 22.00
CA GLY A 121 -5.08 10.67 22.47
C GLY A 121 -3.56 10.57 22.37
N THR A 122 -3.02 9.53 21.72
CA THR A 122 -1.58 9.33 21.54
C THR A 122 -1.12 9.87 20.20
N CYS A 123 0.14 10.26 20.10
CA CYS A 123 0.74 10.75 18.86
C CYS A 123 1.91 9.88 18.44
N TYR A 124 2.15 9.78 17.12
CA TYR A 124 3.33 9.11 16.57
C TYR A 124 4.61 9.76 17.10
N LEU A 125 5.53 8.94 17.62
CA LEU A 125 6.79 9.41 18.22
C LEU A 125 7.93 9.56 17.22
N LEU A 126 7.72 9.14 15.97
CA LEU A 126 8.64 9.21 14.85
C LEU A 126 7.86 9.31 13.53
N PRO A 127 8.47 9.79 12.44
CA PRO A 127 7.87 9.69 11.10
C PRO A 127 7.68 8.24 10.71
N VAL A 128 6.53 7.89 10.13
CA VAL A 128 6.22 6.52 9.70
C VAL A 128 5.77 6.50 8.25
N LEU A 129 6.41 5.67 7.43
CA LEU A 129 5.96 5.28 6.10
C LEU A 129 4.81 4.29 6.25
N ASP A 130 3.60 4.76 5.95
CA ASP A 130 2.38 4.07 6.37
C ASP A 130 1.85 3.13 5.31
N THR A 131 1.54 3.68 4.14
CA THR A 131 1.06 2.91 3.00
C THR A 131 2.01 3.13 1.84
N VAL A 132 2.38 2.04 1.15
CA VAL A 132 3.18 2.09 -0.08
C VAL A 132 2.51 1.21 -1.12
N PHE A 133 2.25 1.77 -2.30
CA PHE A 133 1.65 1.02 -3.40
C PHE A 133 2.31 1.37 -4.73
N VAL A 134 2.65 0.33 -5.48
CA VAL A 134 3.06 0.43 -6.89
C VAL A 134 2.12 -0.46 -7.69
N ARG A 135 1.54 0.11 -8.75
CA ARG A 135 0.67 -0.63 -9.69
C ARG A 135 1.40 -1.83 -10.27
N ARG A 136 0.70 -2.95 -10.39
CA ARG A 136 1.26 -4.27 -10.75
C ARG A 136 2.08 -4.22 -12.03
N ARG A 137 1.58 -3.53 -13.06
CA ARG A 137 2.27 -3.36 -14.36
C ARG A 137 3.58 -2.56 -14.30
N HIS A 138 3.83 -1.85 -13.20
CA HIS A 138 5.04 -1.05 -12.97
C HIS A 138 5.98 -1.66 -11.90
N ARG A 139 5.63 -2.81 -11.31
CA ARG A 139 6.47 -3.49 -10.31
C ARG A 139 7.73 -4.09 -10.96
N GLY A 140 8.74 -4.38 -10.14
CA GLY A 140 10.02 -4.93 -10.59
C GLY A 140 11.01 -3.90 -11.14
N GLN A 141 10.62 -2.61 -11.21
CA GLN A 141 11.41 -1.54 -11.82
C GLN A 141 12.10 -0.64 -10.78
N GLY A 142 12.29 -1.12 -9.54
CA GLY A 142 12.94 -0.37 -8.46
C GLY A 142 12.09 0.73 -7.80
N LEU A 143 10.84 0.93 -8.21
CA LEU A 143 9.99 2.02 -7.74
C LEU A 143 9.73 2.03 -6.22
N GLY A 144 9.51 0.86 -5.60
CA GLY A 144 9.34 0.78 -4.15
C GLY A 144 10.61 1.18 -3.38
N VAL A 145 11.79 0.85 -3.92
CA VAL A 145 13.08 1.27 -3.33
C VAL A 145 13.27 2.77 -3.47
N ALA A 146 12.87 3.36 -4.60
CA ALA A 146 12.89 4.80 -4.80
C ALA A 146 11.95 5.53 -3.82
N MET A 147 10.75 5.00 -3.57
CA MET A 147 9.81 5.55 -2.57
C MET A 147 10.37 5.48 -1.14
N LEU A 148 10.98 4.35 -0.76
CA LEU A 148 11.59 4.21 0.57
C LEU A 148 12.78 5.16 0.75
N ARG A 149 13.60 5.32 -0.30
CA ARG A 149 14.71 6.28 -0.31
C ARG A 149 14.20 7.71 -0.12
N ASP A 150 13.24 8.14 -0.93
CA ASP A 150 12.64 9.47 -0.84
C ASP A 150 12.10 9.75 0.57
N PHE A 151 11.42 8.76 1.18
CA PHE A 151 10.97 8.86 2.57
C PHE A 151 12.13 9.11 3.55
N CYS A 152 13.23 8.35 3.46
CA CYS A 152 14.39 8.54 4.33
C CYS A 152 15.08 9.90 4.13
N GLU A 153 15.16 10.36 2.89
CA GLU A 153 15.72 11.67 2.51
C GLU A 153 14.81 12.84 2.94
N THR A 154 13.50 12.60 3.09
CA THR A 154 12.54 13.60 3.58
C THR A 154 12.74 13.90 5.08
N PHE A 155 13.31 12.97 5.85
CA PHE A 155 13.49 13.09 7.30
C PHE A 155 14.96 12.84 7.71
N PRO A 156 15.93 13.65 7.22
CA PRO A 156 17.35 13.39 7.42
C PRO A 156 17.80 13.52 8.88
N ASP A 157 17.12 14.37 9.65
CA ASP A 157 17.47 14.69 11.04
C ASP A 157 16.84 13.73 12.08
N ASP A 158 15.89 12.88 11.67
CA ASP A 158 15.28 11.90 12.57
C ASP A 158 16.16 10.65 12.69
N GLU A 159 16.63 10.38 13.92
CA GLU A 159 17.46 9.21 14.27
C GLU A 159 16.72 7.86 14.10
N ALA A 160 15.39 7.88 14.04
CA ALA A 160 14.56 6.70 13.83
C ALA A 160 13.39 7.04 12.90
N LEU A 161 13.19 6.17 11.92
CA LEU A 161 12.12 6.20 10.94
C LEU A 161 11.34 4.89 10.97
N GLY A 162 10.03 4.97 10.86
CA GLY A 162 9.13 3.83 10.91
C GLY A 162 8.64 3.38 9.54
N VAL A 163 8.35 2.09 9.42
CA VAL A 163 7.44 1.52 8.42
C VAL A 163 6.31 0.86 9.21
N SER A 164 5.06 1.18 8.88
CA SER A 164 3.90 0.67 9.62
C SER A 164 3.85 -0.86 9.62
N TRP A 165 3.59 -1.43 10.80
CA TRP A 165 3.25 -2.84 10.95
C TRP A 165 1.79 -3.09 10.50
N PRO A 166 1.48 -4.24 9.87
CA PRO A 166 2.40 -5.28 9.43
C PRO A 166 3.11 -4.94 8.11
N ILE A 167 4.40 -5.23 8.00
CA ILE A 167 5.12 -5.09 6.73
C ILE A 167 4.84 -6.29 5.82
N SER A 168 4.30 -6.02 4.63
CA SER A 168 4.07 -7.07 3.62
C SER A 168 5.38 -7.76 3.16
N PRO A 169 5.34 -9.03 2.73
CA PRO A 169 6.52 -9.72 2.19
C PRO A 169 7.19 -8.95 1.04
N ALA A 170 6.41 -8.31 0.17
CA ALA A 170 6.92 -7.49 -0.91
C ALA A 170 7.68 -6.26 -0.40
N MET A 171 7.18 -5.59 0.65
CA MET A 171 7.84 -4.45 1.26
C MET A 171 9.10 -4.87 2.03
N TYR A 172 9.11 -6.05 2.68
CA TYR A 172 10.34 -6.61 3.25
C TYR A 172 11.45 -6.78 2.20
N GLN A 173 11.11 -7.22 0.99
CA GLN A 173 12.09 -7.31 -0.10
C GLN A 173 12.61 -5.94 -0.55
N VAL A 174 11.75 -4.90 -0.53
CA VAL A 174 12.15 -3.52 -0.79
C VAL A 174 13.11 -3.03 0.29
N CYS A 175 12.76 -3.18 1.57
CA CYS A 175 13.60 -2.81 2.71
C CYS A 175 14.95 -3.51 2.65
N ARG A 176 14.97 -4.82 2.37
CA ARG A 176 16.21 -5.60 2.22
C ARG A 176 17.11 -5.03 1.14
N LYS A 177 16.59 -4.79 -0.07
CA LYS A 177 17.37 -4.24 -1.19
C LYS A 177 17.93 -2.86 -0.83
N PHE A 178 17.12 -2.01 -0.21
CA PHE A 178 17.51 -0.68 0.21
C PHE A 178 18.63 -0.73 1.27
N LEU A 179 18.44 -1.47 2.36
CA LEU A 179 19.40 -1.57 3.47
C LEU A 179 20.71 -2.27 3.11
N LEU A 180 20.72 -3.11 2.08
CA LEU A 180 21.96 -3.65 1.51
C LEU A 180 22.77 -2.55 0.81
N ALA A 181 22.11 -1.67 0.05
CA ALA A 181 22.74 -0.57 -0.67
C ALA A 181 23.06 0.65 0.21
N HIS A 182 22.35 0.81 1.34
CA HIS A 182 22.44 1.95 2.25
C HIS A 182 22.74 1.50 3.68
N PRO A 183 24.00 1.13 4.01
CA PRO A 183 24.38 0.69 5.34
C PRO A 183 24.09 1.71 6.46
N GLU A 184 24.13 3.00 6.13
CA GLU A 184 23.83 4.13 7.00
C GLU A 184 22.38 4.11 7.51
N GLU A 185 21.45 3.52 6.76
CA GLU A 185 20.02 3.47 7.12
C GLU A 185 19.65 2.25 8.00
N ARG A 186 20.58 1.30 8.18
CA ARG A 186 20.31 0.03 8.90
C ARG A 186 19.91 0.24 10.36
N ALA A 187 20.44 1.28 11.00
CA ALA A 187 20.10 1.65 12.38
C ALA A 187 18.89 2.60 12.46
N ARG A 188 18.50 3.24 11.35
CA ARG A 188 17.41 4.22 11.30
C ARG A 188 16.05 3.61 10.98
N LEU A 189 15.97 2.48 10.27
CA LEU A 189 14.69 1.90 9.83
C LEU A 189 14.12 0.82 10.78
N TRP A 190 12.90 1.07 11.25
CA TRP A 190 12.15 0.24 12.20
C TRP A 190 10.78 -0.15 11.66
N GLU A 191 10.34 -1.37 11.93
CA GLU A 191 8.93 -1.75 11.82
C GLU A 191 8.22 -1.26 13.08
N VAL A 192 7.08 -0.59 12.91
CA VAL A 192 6.47 0.21 13.97
C VAL A 192 5.00 -0.13 14.16
N GLU A 193 4.64 -0.48 15.39
CA GLU A 193 3.26 -0.40 15.87
C GLU A 193 3.01 1.01 16.47
N PRO A 194 1.86 1.66 16.21
CA PRO A 194 1.55 2.96 16.79
C PRO A 194 1.54 2.91 18.34
N PRO A 195 2.01 3.95 19.05
CA PRO A 195 2.63 5.21 18.58
C PRO A 195 4.12 5.12 18.20
N GLY A 196 4.74 3.94 18.28
CA GLY A 196 6.14 3.73 17.96
C GLY A 196 7.09 4.15 19.09
N ALA A 197 6.77 3.83 20.33
CA ALA A 197 7.73 3.87 21.44
C ALA A 197 8.81 2.78 21.28
N TRP A 198 9.88 2.82 22.08
CA TRP A 198 10.99 1.85 21.97
C TRP A 198 10.58 0.38 22.02
N GLY A 199 9.59 0.02 22.86
CA GLY A 199 9.03 -1.34 22.92
C GLY A 199 8.10 -1.71 21.76
N GLN A 200 7.77 -0.75 20.88
CA GLN A 200 6.85 -0.91 19.75
C GLN A 200 7.58 -0.82 18.40
N ARG A 201 8.91 -1.05 18.44
CA ARG A 201 9.79 -0.98 17.28
C ARG A 201 10.54 -2.30 17.13
N GLY A 202 10.51 -2.86 15.93
CA GLY A 202 11.38 -3.97 15.54
C GLY A 202 12.42 -3.51 14.52
N SER A 203 13.71 -3.79 14.74
CA SER A 203 14.73 -3.46 13.73
C SER A 203 14.45 -4.23 12.43
N ILE A 204 14.18 -3.49 11.34
CA ILE A 204 13.92 -4.10 10.04
C ILE A 204 15.17 -4.85 9.56
N TRP A 205 16.35 -4.28 9.78
CA TRP A 205 17.60 -4.90 9.40
C TRP A 205 17.80 -6.26 10.10
N LEU A 206 17.57 -6.34 11.41
CA LEU A 206 17.68 -7.59 12.15
C LEU A 206 16.70 -8.65 11.62
N LYS A 207 15.44 -8.26 11.37
CA LYS A 207 14.43 -9.16 10.79
C LYS A 207 14.84 -9.67 9.40
N VAL A 208 15.40 -8.80 8.56
CA VAL A 208 15.94 -9.18 7.25
C VAL A 208 17.07 -10.20 7.39
N GLN A 209 18.01 -10.00 8.32
CA GLN A 209 19.11 -10.94 8.53
C GLN A 209 18.63 -12.32 9.00
N LEU A 210 17.65 -12.37 9.91
CA LEU A 210 17.10 -13.62 10.41
C LEU A 210 16.35 -14.41 9.34
N GLN A 211 15.57 -13.72 8.49
CA GLN A 211 14.94 -14.36 7.33
C GLN A 211 15.97 -14.98 6.38
N GLN A 212 17.14 -14.35 6.20
CA GLN A 212 18.22 -14.92 5.38
C GLN A 212 18.88 -16.14 6.02
N ALA A 213 18.95 -16.19 7.35
CA ALA A 213 19.48 -17.31 8.11
C ALA A 213 18.49 -18.49 8.23
N GLY A 214 17.25 -18.33 7.76
CA GLY A 214 16.19 -19.33 7.95
C GLY A 214 15.70 -19.43 9.40
N LEU A 215 15.97 -18.41 10.21
CA LEU A 215 15.58 -18.37 11.62
C LEU A 215 14.26 -17.61 11.80
N PRO A 216 13.38 -18.04 12.71
CA PRO A 216 12.17 -17.29 13.03
C PRO A 216 12.54 -15.89 13.54
N ALA A 217 11.74 -14.87 13.18
CA ALA A 217 11.91 -13.53 13.73
C ALA A 217 11.71 -13.57 15.26
N PRO A 218 12.45 -12.76 16.05
CA PRO A 218 12.24 -12.68 17.49
C PRO A 218 10.79 -12.27 17.74
N GLU A 219 10.08 -13.04 18.55
CA GLU A 219 8.79 -12.63 19.08
C GLU A 219 8.99 -11.32 19.86
N SER A 220 8.19 -10.32 19.50
CA SER A 220 8.08 -9.08 20.24
C SER A 220 7.52 -9.39 21.63
N ALA A 221 8.33 -9.16 22.66
CA ALA A 221 7.94 -9.26 24.08
C ALA A 221 7.01 -8.11 24.49
#